data_AF-A0A3A8WIF0-F1
#
_entry.id   AF-A0A3A8WIF0-F1
#
_cell.length_a   1.000
_cell.length_b   1.000
_cell.length_c   1.000
_cell.angle_alpha   90.00
_cell.angle_beta   90.00
_cell.angle_gamma   90.00
#
_symmetry.space_group_name_H-M   'P 1'
#
loop_
_entity.id
_entity.type
_entity.pdbx_description
1 polymer ?
#
loop_
_entity_poly.entity_id
_entity_poly.type
_entity_poly.pdbx_seq_one_letter_code
_entity_poly.pdbx_strand_id
1 'polypeptide(L)'
;MTNHEFREELIKELKKRMPGAVIFPQDTKKNNEVVFSGIIIRDNSSNVAPNIYTEGLYYDYQNGHKDMDGVIDSVLEVYEKMKPEKCFNISEILDYSKARSSLNGRLVNTEKNSGALTEMPHGNFFDLSLTYFVDITRDGDEGCASIQATNAHMEYWDVKEDDLYKQFKESMEQNDRSRIQPVMDALAEAANCPPEEVSAVCGSIDIAAMYVLSNTCKLNGAVDTEILSSHVYHYCRLSRRIELAA
;
A
#
# COMPACT_ATOMS: atom_id res chain seq x y z
N MET A 1 -29.76 -2.73 7.02
CA MET A 1 -28.55 -2.88 7.84
C MET A 1 -27.42 -2.13 7.17
N THR A 2 -26.78 -1.19 7.86
CA THR A 2 -25.58 -0.47 7.40
C THR A 2 -24.32 -1.35 7.54
N ASN A 3 -23.20 -0.97 6.92
CA ASN A 3 -21.93 -1.69 7.09
C ASN A 3 -21.47 -1.70 8.56
N HIS A 4 -21.70 -0.60 9.30
CA HIS A 4 -21.39 -0.53 10.73
C HIS A 4 -22.20 -1.53 11.55
N GLU A 5 -23.53 -1.58 11.35
CA GLU A 5 -24.41 -2.55 12.01
C GLU A 5 -24.07 -3.99 11.64
N PHE A 6 -23.74 -4.24 10.37
CA PHE A 6 -23.27 -5.53 9.89
C PHE A 6 -22.00 -5.97 10.60
N ARG A 7 -21.03 -5.07 10.73
CA ARG A 7 -19.76 -5.36 11.41
C ARG A 7 -19.97 -5.73 12.87
N GLU A 8 -20.83 -5.01 13.59
CA GLU A 8 -21.13 -5.33 15.00
C GLU A 8 -21.80 -6.70 15.14
N GLU A 9 -22.76 -7.04 14.26
CA GLU A 9 -23.39 -8.36 14.28
C GLU A 9 -22.39 -9.47 13.90
N LEU A 10 -21.54 -9.24 12.89
CA LEU A 10 -20.48 -10.16 12.49
C LEU A 10 -19.51 -10.45 13.65
N ILE A 11 -19.05 -9.42 14.36
CA ILE A 11 -18.17 -9.58 15.53
C ILE A 11 -18.85 -10.42 16.61
N LYS A 12 -20.14 -10.17 16.87
CA LYS A 12 -20.91 -10.90 17.88
C LYS A 12 -21.05 -12.37 17.52
N GLU A 13 -21.35 -12.71 16.27
CA GLU A 13 -21.44 -14.10 15.82
C GLU A 13 -20.07 -14.80 15.80
N LEU A 14 -19.01 -14.12 15.35
CA LEU A 14 -17.64 -14.64 15.41
C LEU A 14 -17.20 -14.97 16.84
N LYS A 15 -17.56 -14.13 17.83
CA LYS A 15 -17.27 -14.40 19.25
C LYS A 15 -17.94 -15.68 19.77
N LYS A 16 -19.09 -16.08 19.22
CA LYS A 16 -19.72 -17.37 19.56
C LYS A 16 -18.95 -18.54 18.95
N ARG A 17 -18.44 -18.37 17.73
CA ARG A 17 -17.71 -19.42 16.99
C ARG A 17 -16.27 -19.59 17.46
N MET A 18 -15.65 -18.53 17.98
CA MET A 18 -14.27 -18.49 18.48
C MET A 18 -14.24 -18.10 19.97
N PRO A 19 -14.71 -18.97 20.88
CA PRO A 19 -14.71 -18.66 22.31
C PRO A 19 -13.28 -18.43 22.80
N GLY A 20 -13.02 -17.24 23.36
CA GLY A 20 -11.70 -16.85 23.89
C GLY A 20 -10.87 -15.95 22.95
N ALA A 21 -11.26 -15.80 21.69
CA ALA A 21 -10.61 -14.85 20.78
C ALA A 21 -10.99 -13.40 21.11
N VAL A 22 -10.02 -12.49 21.02
CA VAL A 22 -10.27 -11.05 21.19
C VAL A 22 -10.57 -10.43 19.84
N ILE A 23 -11.85 -10.15 19.58
CA ILE A 23 -12.34 -9.61 18.31
C ILE A 23 -12.91 -8.21 18.51
N PHE A 24 -12.44 -7.25 17.73
CA PHE A 24 -12.83 -5.85 17.82
C PHE A 24 -12.79 -5.13 16.45
N PRO A 25 -13.60 -4.08 16.26
CA PRO A 25 -13.61 -3.32 15.02
C PRO A 25 -12.34 -2.45 14.92
N GLN A 26 -11.85 -2.26 13.70
CA GLN A 26 -10.72 -1.38 13.40
C GLN A 26 -10.93 -0.65 12.08
N ASP A 27 -10.87 0.68 12.10
CA ASP A 27 -10.85 1.48 10.88
C ASP A 27 -9.40 1.74 10.46
N THR A 28 -9.13 1.68 9.15
CA THR A 28 -7.81 1.92 8.57
C THR A 28 -7.90 3.01 7.52
N LYS A 29 -7.15 4.09 7.71
CA LYS A 29 -6.94 5.11 6.69
C LYS A 29 -6.00 4.56 5.61
N LYS A 30 -6.43 4.60 4.37
CA LYS A 30 -5.67 4.29 3.16
C LYS A 30 -5.35 5.58 2.41
N ASN A 31 -4.54 5.44 1.36
CA ASN A 31 -4.17 6.54 0.47
C ASN A 31 -5.42 7.29 -0.04
N ASN A 32 -5.30 8.61 -0.19
CA ASN A 32 -6.35 9.54 -0.60
C ASN A 32 -7.52 9.63 0.39
N GLU A 33 -7.24 9.59 1.70
CA GLU A 33 -8.22 9.73 2.78
C GLU A 33 -9.36 8.69 2.78
N VAL A 34 -9.18 7.59 2.06
CA VAL A 34 -10.16 6.49 2.05
C VAL A 34 -10.08 5.71 3.36
N VAL A 35 -11.19 5.55 4.06
CA VAL A 35 -11.25 4.76 5.29
C VAL A 35 -11.90 3.41 5.00
N PHE A 36 -11.20 2.34 5.34
CA PHE A 36 -11.74 0.98 5.33
C PHE A 36 -12.11 0.53 6.73
N SER A 37 -13.29 -0.07 6.86
CA SER A 37 -13.81 -0.67 8.07
C SER A 37 -13.41 -2.13 8.12
N GLY A 38 -12.65 -2.53 9.15
CA GLY A 38 -12.18 -3.89 9.33
C GLY A 38 -12.53 -4.48 10.70
N ILE A 39 -12.20 -5.76 10.84
CA ILE A 39 -12.21 -6.50 12.10
C ILE A 39 -10.83 -7.06 12.37
N ILE A 40 -10.37 -6.94 13.61
CA ILE A 40 -9.14 -7.59 14.08
C ILE A 40 -9.53 -8.80 14.91
N ILE A 41 -8.95 -9.95 14.58
CA ILE A 41 -9.02 -11.18 15.36
C ILE A 41 -7.64 -11.41 15.96
N ARG A 42 -7.50 -11.16 17.27
CA ARG A 42 -6.23 -11.25 17.98
C ARG A 42 -6.11 -12.54 18.75
N ASP A 43 -5.02 -13.26 18.48
CA ASP A 43 -4.49 -14.33 19.31
C ASP A 43 -3.50 -13.75 20.33
N ASN A 44 -3.58 -14.19 21.58
CA ASN A 44 -2.67 -13.78 22.66
C ASN A 44 -1.24 -14.32 22.47
N SER A 45 -1.04 -15.29 21.56
CA SER A 45 0.26 -15.87 21.24
C SER A 45 1.13 -14.98 20.32
N SER A 46 0.54 -13.94 19.71
CA SER A 46 1.21 -13.07 18.73
C SER A 46 1.06 -11.59 19.06
N ASN A 47 2.06 -10.80 18.67
CA ASN A 47 2.04 -9.33 18.76
C ASN A 47 1.43 -8.63 17.53
N VAL A 48 1.10 -9.39 16.49
CA VAL A 48 0.41 -8.90 15.28
C VAL A 48 -0.85 -9.73 15.05
N ALA A 49 -1.83 -9.13 14.39
CA ALA A 49 -3.12 -9.78 14.10
C ALA A 49 -3.63 -9.32 12.72
N PRO A 50 -4.28 -10.22 11.95
CA PRO A 50 -4.91 -9.83 10.69
C PRO A 50 -5.99 -8.78 10.90
N ASN A 51 -6.06 -7.81 9.99
CA ASN A 51 -7.15 -6.85 9.89
C ASN A 51 -7.96 -7.14 8.61
N ILE A 52 -9.16 -7.69 8.77
CA ILE A 52 -9.99 -8.17 7.66
C ILE A 52 -11.03 -7.10 7.34
N TYR A 53 -10.97 -6.55 6.13
CA TYR A 53 -11.90 -5.51 5.67
C TYR A 53 -13.31 -6.06 5.43
N THR A 54 -14.31 -5.28 5.80
CA THR A 54 -15.71 -5.72 5.86
C THR A 54 -16.52 -5.28 4.65
N GLU A 55 -15.99 -4.40 3.79
CA GLU A 55 -16.70 -3.87 2.62
C GLU A 55 -17.11 -4.98 1.65
N GLY A 56 -16.18 -5.88 1.30
CA GLY A 56 -16.47 -7.01 0.41
C GLY A 56 -17.43 -8.02 1.06
N LEU A 57 -17.23 -8.31 2.34
CA LEU A 57 -18.10 -9.21 3.11
C LEU A 57 -19.53 -8.66 3.20
N TYR A 58 -19.65 -7.36 3.46
CA TYR A 58 -20.92 -6.65 3.54
C TYR A 58 -21.61 -6.60 2.18
N TYR A 59 -20.85 -6.38 1.11
CA TYR A 59 -21.38 -6.43 -0.25
C TYR A 59 -21.95 -7.82 -0.57
N ASP A 60 -21.23 -8.90 -0.28
CA ASP A 60 -21.72 -10.27 -0.50
C ASP A 60 -22.98 -10.57 0.32
N TYR A 61 -23.02 -10.14 1.58
CA TYR A 61 -24.19 -10.29 2.45
C TYR A 61 -25.40 -9.51 1.93
N GLN A 62 -25.20 -8.23 1.59
CA GLN A 62 -26.29 -7.34 1.18
C GLN A 62 -26.92 -7.77 -0.14
N ASN A 63 -26.13 -8.34 -1.06
CA ASN A 63 -26.61 -8.85 -2.34
C ASN A 63 -27.12 -10.30 -2.27
N GLY A 64 -27.09 -10.93 -1.09
CA GLY A 64 -27.56 -12.31 -0.90
C GLY A 64 -26.65 -13.37 -1.53
N HIS A 65 -25.40 -13.04 -1.84
CA HIS A 65 -24.40 -14.02 -2.30
C HIS A 65 -23.99 -14.96 -1.17
N LYS A 66 -23.98 -14.45 0.07
CA LYS A 66 -23.68 -15.19 1.29
C LYS A 66 -24.67 -14.78 2.38
N ASP A 67 -25.05 -15.74 3.21
CA ASP A 67 -25.69 -15.46 4.48
C ASP A 67 -24.63 -15.16 5.57
N MET A 68 -25.06 -14.95 6.81
CA MET A 68 -24.14 -14.62 7.91
C MET A 68 -23.15 -15.77 8.18
N ASP A 69 -23.60 -17.03 8.08
CA ASP A 69 -22.72 -18.19 8.30
C ASP A 69 -21.66 -18.28 7.19
N GLY A 70 -22.03 -18.10 5.92
CA GLY A 70 -21.07 -18.08 4.82
C GLY A 70 -20.08 -16.91 4.88
N VAL A 71 -20.50 -15.76 5.41
CA VAL A 71 -19.59 -14.63 5.70
C VAL A 71 -18.60 -15.02 6.80
N ILE A 72 -19.07 -15.62 7.90
CA ILE A 72 -18.23 -16.07 9.01
C ILE A 72 -17.18 -17.09 8.50
N ASP A 73 -17.60 -18.06 7.70
CA ASP A 73 -16.69 -19.04 7.11
C ASP A 73 -15.62 -18.36 6.25
N SER A 74 -15.99 -17.33 5.46
CA SER A 74 -15.03 -16.55 4.67
C SER A 74 -14.03 -15.80 5.56
N VAL A 75 -14.49 -15.24 6.68
CA VAL A 75 -13.60 -14.58 7.66
C VAL A 75 -12.63 -15.58 8.29
N LEU A 76 -13.13 -16.76 8.66
CA LEU A 76 -12.31 -17.80 9.29
C LEU A 76 -11.26 -18.35 8.33
N GLU A 77 -11.61 -18.56 7.06
CA GLU A 77 -10.67 -18.97 6.01
C GLU A 77 -9.54 -17.93 5.85
N VAL A 78 -9.92 -16.65 5.72
CA VAL A 78 -8.96 -15.54 5.63
C VAL A 78 -8.08 -15.46 6.88
N TYR A 79 -8.67 -15.59 8.07
CA TYR A 79 -7.94 -15.57 9.32
C TYR A 79 -6.93 -16.73 9.40
N GLU A 80 -7.33 -17.95 9.06
CA GLU A 80 -6.46 -19.12 9.10
C GLU A 80 -5.30 -19.01 8.09
N LYS A 81 -5.54 -18.40 6.92
CA LYS A 81 -4.49 -18.12 5.93
C LYS A 81 -3.52 -17.03 6.38
N MET A 82 -4.00 -16.01 7.10
CA MET A 82 -3.22 -14.82 7.46
C MET A 82 -2.67 -14.82 8.88
N LYS A 83 -3.12 -15.75 9.75
CA LYS A 83 -2.70 -15.74 11.14
C LYS A 83 -1.18 -15.93 11.23
N PRO A 84 -0.48 -15.12 12.02
CA PRO A 84 0.96 -15.22 12.16
C PRO A 84 1.33 -16.52 12.87
N GLU A 85 2.24 -17.31 12.28
CA GLU A 85 2.79 -18.51 12.95
C GLU A 85 3.74 -18.14 14.10
N LYS A 86 4.33 -16.95 14.06
CA LYS A 86 5.31 -16.43 15.01
C LYS A 86 5.09 -14.94 15.24
N CYS A 87 5.47 -14.46 16.41
CA CYS A 87 5.53 -13.02 16.67
C CYS A 87 6.40 -12.31 15.63
N PHE A 88 5.93 -11.16 15.17
CA PHE A 88 6.72 -10.25 14.35
C PHE A 88 7.92 -9.75 15.15
N ASN A 89 9.10 -9.78 14.56
CA ASN A 89 10.30 -9.25 15.19
C ASN A 89 10.29 -7.72 15.12
N ILE A 90 9.76 -7.08 16.16
CA ILE A 90 9.58 -5.62 16.25
C ILE A 90 10.89 -4.84 16.01
N SER A 91 12.06 -5.43 16.28
CA SER A 91 13.34 -4.76 16.01
C SER A 91 13.57 -4.48 14.53
N GLU A 92 12.90 -5.16 13.61
CA GLU A 92 12.96 -4.87 12.16
C GLU A 92 12.41 -3.47 11.82
N ILE A 93 11.60 -2.88 12.70
CA ILE A 93 11.01 -1.55 12.52
C ILE A 93 11.61 -0.55 13.52
N LEU A 94 11.79 -0.94 14.79
CA LEU A 94 12.23 0.01 15.82
C LEU A 94 13.74 0.31 15.77
N ASP A 95 14.55 -0.59 15.23
CA ASP A 95 15.99 -0.37 15.05
C ASP A 95 16.24 0.23 13.67
N TYR A 96 16.59 1.52 13.64
CA TYR A 96 16.84 2.23 12.38
C TYR A 96 17.93 1.55 11.55
N SER A 97 18.95 0.96 12.18
CA SER A 97 20.04 0.30 11.46
C SER A 97 19.57 -0.88 10.61
N LYS A 98 18.46 -1.52 11.01
CA LYS A 98 17.79 -2.62 10.30
C LYS A 98 16.72 -2.10 9.36
N ALA A 99 15.90 -1.14 9.80
CA ALA A 99 14.80 -0.60 8.99
C ALA A 99 15.33 0.12 7.73
N ARG A 100 16.45 0.83 7.84
CA ARG A 100 17.01 1.67 6.78
C ARG A 100 17.38 0.92 5.50
N SER A 101 17.79 -0.35 5.60
CA SER A 101 18.14 -1.16 4.41
C SER A 101 16.93 -1.54 3.56
N SER A 102 15.75 -1.54 4.18
CA SER A 102 14.47 -1.83 3.50
C SER A 102 13.59 -0.59 3.36
N LEU A 103 14.14 0.60 3.63
CA LEU A 103 13.44 1.87 3.49
C LEU A 103 13.28 2.19 2.01
N ASN A 104 12.03 2.43 1.61
CA ASN A 104 11.63 2.78 0.26
C ASN A 104 10.72 4.02 0.28
N GLY A 105 10.55 4.62 -0.88
CA GLY A 105 9.74 5.81 -1.08
C GLY A 105 8.51 5.54 -1.95
N ARG A 106 7.43 6.27 -1.69
CA ARG A 106 6.26 6.31 -2.57
C ARG A 106 5.75 7.74 -2.73
N LEU A 107 5.27 8.07 -3.92
CA LEU A 107 4.59 9.33 -4.18
C LEU A 107 3.09 9.18 -3.89
N VAL A 108 2.55 10.12 -3.12
CA VAL A 108 1.11 10.25 -2.85
C VAL A 108 0.64 11.64 -3.22
N ASN A 109 -0.64 11.80 -3.57
CA ASN A 109 -1.18 13.13 -3.86
C ASN A 109 -1.22 13.98 -2.58
N THR A 110 -0.62 15.17 -2.60
CA THR A 110 -0.46 16.02 -1.42
C THR A 110 -1.79 16.51 -0.87
N GLU A 111 -2.68 17.00 -1.73
CA GLU A 111 -3.98 17.55 -1.31
C GLU A 111 -4.87 16.45 -0.70
N LYS A 112 -5.01 15.33 -1.41
CA LYS A 112 -5.85 14.20 -1.00
C LYS A 112 -5.33 13.44 0.22
N ASN A 113 -4.08 13.66 0.63
CA ASN A 113 -3.49 13.01 1.80
C ASN A 113 -3.09 14.02 2.88
N SER A 114 -3.53 15.27 2.78
CA SER A 114 -3.11 16.35 3.69
C SER A 114 -3.30 15.98 5.17
N GLY A 115 -4.39 15.30 5.53
CA GLY A 115 -4.61 14.84 6.91
C GLY A 115 -3.71 13.67 7.35
N ALA A 116 -3.23 12.82 6.44
CA ALA A 116 -2.30 11.74 6.77
C ALA A 116 -0.85 12.24 6.85
N LEU A 117 -0.50 13.21 6.00
CA LEU A 117 0.84 13.81 5.93
C LEU A 117 1.23 14.59 7.19
N THR A 118 0.29 14.95 8.07
CA THR A 118 0.62 15.55 9.38
C THR A 118 1.37 14.58 10.30
N GLU A 119 1.18 13.27 10.10
CA GLU A 119 1.76 12.20 10.94
C GLU A 119 2.91 11.45 10.25
N MET A 120 3.30 11.86 9.04
CA MET A 120 4.28 11.14 8.22
C MET A 120 5.42 12.06 7.76
N PRO A 121 6.68 11.61 7.80
CA PRO A 121 7.75 12.31 7.09
C PRO A 121 7.44 12.38 5.61
N HIS A 122 7.63 13.57 5.04
CA HIS A 122 7.47 13.75 3.62
C HIS A 122 8.29 14.89 3.04
N GLY A 123 8.77 14.67 1.82
CA GLY A 123 9.33 15.71 0.95
C GLY A 123 8.29 16.15 -0.08
N ASN A 124 8.24 17.46 -0.36
CA ASN A 124 7.32 18.00 -1.36
C ASN A 124 7.85 17.77 -2.78
N PHE A 125 7.01 17.25 -3.67
CA PHE A 125 7.32 17.06 -5.09
C PHE A 125 6.14 17.42 -5.98
N PHE A 126 6.12 18.64 -6.53
CA PHE A 126 4.99 19.20 -7.27
C PHE A 126 3.68 19.16 -6.47
N ASP A 127 2.63 18.52 -7.00
CA ASP A 127 1.34 18.25 -6.35
C ASP A 127 1.33 16.90 -5.60
N LEU A 128 2.49 16.24 -5.52
CA LEU A 128 2.72 14.98 -4.83
C LEU A 128 3.64 15.20 -3.61
N SER A 129 3.63 14.22 -2.71
CA SER A 129 4.50 14.13 -1.54
C SER A 129 5.22 12.79 -1.58
N LEU A 130 6.54 12.82 -1.44
CA LEU A 130 7.36 11.62 -1.24
C LEU A 130 7.23 11.21 0.23
N THR A 131 6.67 10.04 0.47
CA THR A 131 6.54 9.42 1.80
C THR A 131 7.37 8.15 1.86
N TYR A 132 7.71 7.71 3.08
CA TYR A 132 8.63 6.58 3.27
C TYR A 132 7.93 5.38 3.90
N PHE A 133 8.33 4.18 3.51
CA PHE A 133 7.87 2.93 4.11
C PHE A 133 9.00 1.93 4.21
N VAL A 134 8.89 1.02 5.17
CA VAL A 134 9.80 -0.12 5.33
C VAL A 134 9.14 -1.34 4.66
N ASP A 135 9.83 -1.93 3.69
CA ASP A 135 9.43 -3.19 3.08
C ASP A 135 9.78 -4.35 4.01
N ILE A 136 8.77 -5.15 4.36
CA ILE A 136 8.91 -6.31 5.24
C ILE A 136 8.42 -7.60 4.56
N THR A 137 8.28 -7.56 3.24
CA THR A 137 7.90 -8.71 2.41
C THR A 137 8.92 -9.83 2.55
N ARG A 138 8.46 -11.07 2.73
CA ARG A 138 9.30 -12.26 2.84
C ARG A 138 9.18 -13.18 1.63
N ASP A 139 10.20 -14.00 1.43
CA ASP A 139 10.20 -14.98 0.35
C ASP A 139 9.02 -15.94 0.49
N GLY A 140 8.20 -16.00 -0.56
CA GLY A 140 6.98 -16.81 -0.60
C GLY A 140 5.69 -16.07 -0.19
N ASP A 141 5.77 -14.81 0.24
CA ASP A 141 4.59 -13.99 0.48
C ASP A 141 3.83 -13.72 -0.83
N GLU A 142 2.51 -13.90 -0.81
CA GLU A 142 1.64 -13.44 -1.88
C GLU A 142 1.42 -11.92 -1.74
N GLY A 143 2.24 -11.12 -2.42
CA GLY A 143 2.09 -9.65 -2.49
C GLY A 143 3.22 -8.89 -1.81
N CYS A 144 2.94 -7.66 -1.35
CA CYS A 144 3.90 -6.83 -0.62
C CYS A 144 3.38 -6.51 0.78
N ALA A 145 4.24 -6.72 1.77
CA ALA A 145 4.03 -6.28 3.14
C ALA A 145 4.90 -5.05 3.40
N SER A 146 4.29 -3.98 3.92
CA SER A 146 5.03 -2.74 4.20
C SER A 146 4.47 -2.04 5.43
N ILE A 147 5.33 -1.27 6.07
CA ILE A 147 4.99 -0.46 7.23
C ILE A 147 5.33 0.99 6.91
N GLN A 148 4.30 1.83 6.99
CA GLN A 148 4.43 3.26 6.75
C GLN A 148 5.32 3.89 7.83
N ALA A 149 6.38 4.58 7.42
CA ALA A 149 7.16 5.39 8.35
C ALA A 149 6.29 6.57 8.80
N THR A 150 6.36 6.89 10.09
CA THR A 150 5.59 7.96 10.73
C THR A 150 6.53 8.89 11.49
N ASN A 151 6.05 10.06 11.88
CA ASN A 151 6.85 10.99 12.70
C ASN A 151 7.28 10.34 14.03
N ALA A 152 6.43 9.48 14.62
CA ALA A 152 6.82 8.71 15.80
C ALA A 152 8.00 7.76 15.53
N HIS A 153 8.05 7.10 14.36
CA HIS A 153 9.20 6.28 14.00
C HIS A 153 10.48 7.11 13.89
N MET A 154 10.41 8.31 13.30
CA MET A 154 11.57 9.20 13.24
C MET A 154 12.09 9.59 14.63
N GLU A 155 11.18 9.88 15.57
CA GLU A 155 11.55 10.17 16.96
C GLU A 155 12.25 8.97 17.61
N TYR A 156 11.76 7.74 17.39
CA TYR A 156 12.42 6.53 17.88
C TYR A 156 13.78 6.27 17.23
N TRP A 157 13.91 6.59 15.94
CA TRP A 157 15.13 6.40 15.17
C TRP A 157 16.18 7.49 15.42
N ASP A 158 15.79 8.62 16.02
CA ASP A 158 16.60 9.83 16.17
C ASP A 158 17.14 10.35 14.82
N VAL A 159 16.25 10.43 13.83
CA VAL A 159 16.58 10.87 12.46
C VAL A 159 15.64 11.97 11.99
N LYS A 160 16.09 12.73 10.98
CA LYS A 160 15.29 13.73 10.27
C LYS A 160 14.80 13.19 8.93
N GLU A 161 13.85 13.88 8.33
CA GLU A 161 13.33 13.51 7.00
C GLU A 161 14.44 13.56 5.94
N ASP A 162 15.38 14.51 6.02
CA ASP A 162 16.56 14.57 5.16
C ASP A 162 17.42 13.28 5.22
N ASP A 163 17.53 12.64 6.39
CA ASP A 163 18.26 11.39 6.56
C ASP A 163 17.52 10.22 5.88
N LEU A 164 16.18 10.21 5.97
CA LEU A 164 15.33 9.24 5.27
C LEU A 164 15.41 9.42 3.76
N TYR A 165 15.39 10.66 3.27
CA TYR A 165 15.54 10.97 1.85
C TYR A 165 16.88 10.48 1.32
N LYS A 166 17.97 10.76 2.04
CA LYS A 166 19.31 10.30 1.68
C LYS A 166 19.39 8.78 1.63
N GLN A 167 18.86 8.10 2.65
CA GLN A 167 18.84 6.64 2.70
C GLN A 167 18.00 6.04 1.56
N PHE A 168 16.81 6.59 1.30
CA PHE A 168 15.96 6.18 0.18
C PHE A 168 16.70 6.29 -1.15
N LYS A 169 17.38 7.43 -1.38
CA LYS A 169 18.16 7.65 -2.59
C LYS A 169 19.28 6.63 -2.75
N GLU A 170 20.07 6.39 -1.70
CA GLU A 170 21.13 5.38 -1.70
C GLU A 170 20.59 3.96 -1.98
N SER A 171 19.45 3.61 -1.37
CA SER A 171 18.78 2.33 -1.60
C SER A 171 18.28 2.17 -3.04
N MET A 172 17.76 3.23 -3.65
CA MET A 172 17.31 3.22 -5.05
C MET A 172 18.47 3.08 -6.03
N GLU A 173 19.57 3.81 -5.83
CA GLU A 173 20.78 3.73 -6.69
C GLU A 173 21.40 2.32 -6.67
N GLN A 174 21.34 1.63 -5.53
CA GLN A 174 21.92 0.28 -5.39
C GLN A 174 21.01 -0.83 -5.92
N ASN A 175 19.70 -0.64 -5.88
CA ASN A 175 18.73 -1.70 -6.16
C ASN A 175 17.95 -1.47 -7.46
N ASP A 176 18.28 -0.44 -8.25
CA ASP A 176 17.55 0.09 -9.42
C ASP A 176 16.35 -0.76 -9.83
N ARG A 177 15.19 -0.35 -9.30
CA ARG A 177 13.95 -1.12 -9.39
C ARG A 177 13.02 -0.58 -10.45
N SER A 178 13.28 0.59 -11.06
CA SER A 178 12.34 1.22 -11.99
C SER A 178 12.46 0.65 -13.39
N ARG A 179 11.32 0.45 -14.06
CA ARG A 179 11.23 0.11 -15.48
C ARG A 179 10.20 1.01 -16.13
N ILE A 180 10.62 1.69 -17.20
CA ILE A 180 9.71 2.40 -18.10
C ILE A 180 9.39 1.47 -19.28
N GLN A 181 8.11 1.24 -19.52
CA GLN A 181 7.65 0.45 -20.66
C GLN A 181 6.34 1.02 -21.23
N PRO A 182 5.98 0.72 -22.49
CA PRO A 182 4.68 1.06 -23.03
C PRO A 182 3.54 0.51 -22.15
N VAL A 183 2.48 1.30 -21.96
CA VAL A 183 1.31 0.87 -21.19
C VAL A 183 0.71 -0.42 -21.77
N MET A 184 0.71 -0.55 -23.09
CA MET A 184 0.20 -1.74 -23.79
C MET A 184 0.96 -3.00 -23.39
N ASP A 185 2.29 -2.92 -23.29
CA ASP A 185 3.12 -4.05 -22.88
C ASP A 185 2.89 -4.41 -21.41
N ALA A 186 2.75 -3.40 -20.54
CA ALA A 186 2.43 -3.63 -19.13
C ALA A 186 1.06 -4.29 -18.94
N LEU A 187 0.05 -3.91 -19.74
CA LEU A 187 -1.28 -4.53 -19.74
C LEU A 187 -1.22 -5.96 -20.26
N ALA A 188 -0.49 -6.21 -21.34
CA ALA A 188 -0.30 -7.56 -21.89
C ALA A 188 0.39 -8.49 -20.89
N GLU A 189 1.46 -8.01 -20.24
CA GLU A 189 2.15 -8.74 -19.17
C GLU A 189 1.20 -9.05 -17.98
N ALA A 190 0.33 -8.10 -17.60
CA ALA A 190 -0.63 -8.30 -16.51
C ALA A 190 -1.76 -9.29 -16.88
N ALA A 191 -2.19 -9.30 -18.13
CA ALA A 191 -3.20 -10.22 -18.66
C ALA A 191 -2.62 -11.60 -19.05
N ASN A 192 -1.28 -11.75 -19.01
CA ASN A 192 -0.55 -12.93 -19.47
C ASN A 192 -0.90 -13.31 -20.92
N CYS A 193 -0.96 -12.32 -21.81
CA CYS A 193 -1.24 -12.49 -23.23
C CYS A 193 -0.25 -11.70 -24.11
N PRO A 194 -0.16 -12.00 -25.43
CA PRO A 194 0.68 -11.24 -26.35
C PRO A 194 0.21 -9.77 -26.51
N PRO A 195 1.14 -8.80 -26.66
CA PRO A 195 0.78 -7.39 -26.87
C PRO A 195 -0.14 -7.13 -28.06
N GLU A 196 -0.09 -7.96 -29.10
CA GLU A 196 -0.93 -7.84 -30.29
C GLU A 196 -2.42 -8.02 -29.98
N GLU A 197 -2.76 -8.85 -29.00
CA GLU A 197 -4.15 -9.06 -28.57
C GLU A 197 -4.70 -7.83 -27.85
N VAL A 198 -3.87 -7.18 -27.01
CA VAL A 198 -4.24 -5.92 -26.35
C VAL A 198 -4.35 -4.80 -27.38
N SER A 199 -3.42 -4.74 -28.34
CA SER A 199 -3.45 -3.76 -29.43
C SER A 199 -4.66 -3.93 -30.35
N ALA A 200 -5.13 -5.14 -30.60
CA ALA A 200 -6.33 -5.39 -31.40
C ALA A 200 -7.60 -4.85 -30.71
N VAL A 201 -7.67 -4.92 -29.38
CA VAL A 201 -8.76 -4.33 -28.59
C VAL A 201 -8.68 -2.80 -28.56
N CYS A 202 -7.47 -2.24 -28.50
CA CYS A 202 -7.25 -0.79 -28.41
C CYS A 202 -7.09 -0.08 -29.77
N GLY A 203 -7.05 -0.82 -30.89
CA GLY A 203 -6.66 -0.35 -32.23
C GLY A 203 -7.58 0.67 -32.92
N SER A 204 -8.55 1.25 -32.19
CA SER A 204 -9.46 2.29 -32.68
C SER A 204 -9.24 3.65 -32.02
N ILE A 205 -8.27 3.78 -31.12
CA ILE A 205 -8.05 5.02 -30.37
C ILE A 205 -6.72 5.63 -30.78
N ASP A 206 -6.78 6.83 -31.37
CA ASP A 206 -5.62 7.67 -31.71
C ASP A 206 -5.01 8.25 -30.42
N ILE A 207 -4.45 7.37 -29.58
CA ILE A 207 -3.82 7.76 -28.31
C ILE A 207 -2.34 7.99 -28.57
N ALA A 208 -1.84 9.14 -28.13
CA ALA A 208 -0.40 9.38 -28.03
C ALA A 208 0.27 8.23 -27.25
N ALA A 209 1.49 7.84 -27.64
CA ALA A 209 2.20 6.75 -26.98
C ALA A 209 2.30 7.01 -25.46
N MET A 210 1.65 6.15 -24.66
CA MET A 210 1.68 6.21 -23.20
C MET A 210 2.69 5.21 -22.65
N TYR A 211 3.48 5.68 -21.69
CA TYR A 211 4.46 4.87 -20.98
C TYR A 211 4.10 4.81 -19.50
N VAL A 212 4.42 3.69 -18.86
CA VAL A 212 4.29 3.50 -17.42
C VAL A 212 5.68 3.32 -16.82
N LEU A 213 5.97 4.09 -15.77
CA LEU A 213 7.06 3.81 -14.85
C LEU A 213 6.52 2.88 -13.76
N SER A 214 7.10 1.70 -13.65
CA SER A 214 6.75 0.71 -12.63
C SER A 214 8.01 0.22 -11.93
N ASN A 215 7.84 -0.48 -10.80
CA ASN A 215 8.96 -1.16 -10.16
C ASN A 215 8.97 -2.67 -10.52
N THR A 216 10.06 -3.37 -10.23
CA THR A 216 10.22 -4.81 -10.50
C THR A 216 9.12 -5.67 -9.86
N CYS A 217 8.63 -5.28 -8.69
CA CYS A 217 7.54 -5.97 -7.99
C CYS A 217 6.15 -5.59 -8.51
N LYS A 218 6.03 -4.56 -9.37
CA LYS A 218 4.77 -3.98 -9.89
C LYS A 218 3.77 -3.57 -8.80
N LEU A 219 4.26 -3.27 -7.60
CA LEU A 219 3.45 -2.98 -6.41
C LEU A 219 3.83 -1.62 -5.82
N ASN A 220 2.87 -0.92 -5.20
CA ASN A 220 3.04 0.42 -4.61
C ASN A 220 3.45 1.57 -5.56
N GLY A 221 3.55 1.31 -6.86
CA GLY A 221 4.03 2.28 -7.86
C GLY A 221 5.56 2.39 -7.88
N ALA A 222 6.11 3.28 -8.69
CA ALA A 222 7.55 3.52 -8.75
C ALA A 222 7.87 4.98 -8.49
N VAL A 223 9.04 5.18 -7.91
CA VAL A 223 9.67 6.48 -7.72
C VAL A 223 11.06 6.33 -8.29
N ASP A 224 11.47 7.26 -9.14
CA ASP A 224 12.82 7.29 -9.70
C ASP A 224 13.52 8.56 -9.25
N THR A 225 14.74 8.42 -8.74
CA THR A 225 15.51 9.55 -8.22
C THR A 225 15.92 10.54 -9.31
N GLU A 226 16.05 10.10 -10.57
CA GLU A 226 16.31 11.01 -11.70
C GLU A 226 15.10 11.90 -11.99
N ILE A 227 13.89 11.34 -11.89
CA ILE A 227 12.61 12.07 -12.03
C ILE A 227 12.42 13.05 -10.87
N LEU A 228 12.84 12.68 -9.66
CA LEU A 228 12.82 13.58 -8.51
C LEU A 228 13.85 14.71 -8.62
N SER A 229 14.84 14.57 -9.49
CA SER A 229 15.88 15.59 -9.66
C SER A 229 15.40 16.72 -10.56
N SER A 230 15.52 17.96 -10.08
CA SER A 230 15.20 19.18 -10.84
C SER A 230 16.15 19.47 -12.00
N HIS A 231 17.19 18.65 -12.19
CA HIS A 231 18.14 18.79 -13.29
C HIS A 231 17.57 18.31 -14.63
N VAL A 232 16.46 17.57 -14.61
CA VAL A 232 15.82 17.05 -15.82
C VAL A 232 14.54 17.82 -16.15
N TYR A 233 13.89 18.44 -15.16
CA TYR A 233 12.57 19.06 -15.33
C TYR A 233 12.38 20.36 -14.53
N HIS A 234 11.74 21.35 -15.15
CA HIS A 234 11.21 22.56 -14.55
C HIS A 234 9.68 22.55 -14.55
N TYR A 235 9.06 22.68 -13.38
CA TYR A 235 7.61 22.83 -13.28
C TYR A 235 7.20 24.28 -13.11
N CYS A 236 6.37 24.76 -14.04
CA CYS A 236 5.78 26.09 -13.94
C CYS A 236 4.43 25.99 -13.22
N ARG A 237 4.38 26.45 -11.95
CA ARG A 237 3.15 26.45 -11.13
C ARG A 237 1.98 27.22 -11.75
N LEU A 238 2.26 28.26 -12.52
CA LEU A 238 1.24 29.09 -13.19
C LEU A 238 0.57 28.34 -14.35
N SER A 239 1.34 27.57 -15.11
CA SER A 239 0.83 26.83 -16.27
C SER A 239 0.49 25.36 -15.96
N ARG A 240 0.89 24.86 -14.79
CA ARG A 240 0.87 23.43 -14.41
C ARG A 240 1.53 22.53 -15.46
N ARG A 241 2.59 23.02 -16.10
CA ARG A 241 3.37 22.27 -17.11
C ARG A 241 4.75 21.90 -16.59
N ILE A 242 5.20 20.73 -17.00
CA ILE A 242 6.57 20.24 -16.84
C ILE A 242 7.32 20.56 -18.14
N GLU A 243 8.43 21.28 -18.04
CA GLU A 243 9.36 21.58 -19.12
C GLU A 243 10.65 20.81 -18.86
N LEU A 244 11.28 20.25 -19.90
CA LEU A 244 12.58 19.61 -19.75
C LEU A 244 13.64 20.68 -19.51
N ALA A 245 14.48 20.50 -18.49
CA ALA A 245 15.67 21.32 -18.32
C ALA A 245 16.65 20.95 -19.46
N ALA A 246 17.01 21.94 -20.27
CA ALA A 246 17.91 21.79 -21.42
C ALA A 246 19.37 21.63 -21.00
#